data_AF-A0A962BLW4-F1
#
_entry.id   AF-A0A962BLW4-F1
#
_cell.length_a   1.000
_cell.length_b   1.000
_cell.length_c   1.000
_cell.angle_alpha   90.00
_cell.angle_beta   90.00
_cell.angle_gamma   90.00
#
_symmetry.space_group_name_H-M   'P 1'
#
loop_
_entity.id
_entity.type
_entity.pdbx_description
1 polymer ?
#
loop_
_entity_poly.entity_id
_entity_poly.type
_entity_poly.pdbx_seq_one_letter_code
_entity_poly.pdbx_strand_id
1 'polypeptide(L)'
;EYRTLPMVWYVPPLSPIQSAAERGRVGMNGELPDVASLRIPVRYLANMLTAGDEAPVIRALERMMAMRAWRRAKNVDGVEDLKVLEQAGLSVAQAEDMYRYLAIANYEDRFVIPTAHREYADDAFGERGGCGFTFGNGCSGDSPADLFGARKITSYSVPPNRQEKEEKVVS
;
A
#
# COMPACT_ATOMS: atom_id res chain seq x y z
N GLU A 1 -6.66 -12.18 14.14
CA GLU A 1 -7.77 -12.61 15.03
C GLU A 1 -9.18 -12.24 14.55
N TYR A 2 -9.43 -11.06 13.95
CA TYR A 2 -10.79 -10.61 13.61
C TYR A 2 -11.45 -11.24 12.36
N ARG A 3 -10.70 -12.03 11.57
CA ARG A 3 -11.20 -12.80 10.40
C ARG A 3 -11.92 -11.97 9.32
N THR A 4 -11.63 -10.68 9.21
CA THR A 4 -12.20 -9.77 8.20
C THR A 4 -11.37 -9.66 6.92
N LEU A 5 -10.18 -10.29 6.87
CA LEU A 5 -9.19 -10.13 5.79
C LEU A 5 -8.90 -8.64 5.50
N PRO A 6 -8.23 -7.93 6.44
CA PRO A 6 -7.98 -6.50 6.28
C PRO A 6 -7.12 -6.21 5.05
N MET A 7 -7.46 -5.13 4.35
CA MET A 7 -6.77 -4.66 3.14
C MET A 7 -5.74 -3.56 3.42
N VAL A 8 -5.55 -3.16 4.69
CA VAL A 8 -4.56 -2.17 5.13
C VAL A 8 -3.56 -2.84 6.06
N TRP A 9 -2.28 -2.77 5.67
CA TRP A 9 -1.18 -3.52 6.27
C TRP A 9 -0.12 -2.55 6.81
N TYR A 10 0.65 -2.98 7.82
CA TYR A 10 1.62 -2.12 8.51
C TYR A 10 3.00 -2.76 8.58
N VAL A 11 4.04 -1.92 8.45
CA VAL A 11 5.43 -2.30 8.72
C VAL A 11 5.74 -2.00 10.20
N PRO A 12 6.26 -2.94 11.00
CA PRO A 12 6.52 -2.72 12.42
C PRO A 12 7.65 -1.70 12.63
N PRO A 13 7.56 -0.81 13.63
CA PRO A 13 8.55 0.24 13.83
C PRO A 13 9.83 -0.29 14.49
N LEU A 14 10.99 0.21 14.05
CA LEU A 14 12.26 0.00 14.74
C LEU A 14 12.30 0.86 16.01
N SER A 15 12.51 0.25 17.18
CA SER A 15 12.78 1.00 18.41
C SER A 15 14.25 1.48 18.47
N PRO A 16 14.64 2.38 19.41
CA PRO A 16 15.98 2.99 19.46
C PRO A 16 17.13 2.04 19.85
N ILE A 17 17.35 0.96 19.10
CA ILE A 17 18.33 -0.08 19.43
C ILE A 17 19.76 0.39 19.18
N GLN A 18 20.04 1.04 18.05
CA GLN A 18 21.43 1.41 17.70
C GLN A 18 22.07 2.28 18.78
N SER A 19 21.34 3.28 19.28
CA SER A 19 21.82 4.12 20.38
C SER A 19 22.11 3.33 21.66
N ALA A 20 21.36 2.25 21.90
CA ALA A 20 21.52 1.41 23.08
C ALA A 20 22.65 0.37 22.90
N ALA A 21 22.83 -0.15 21.69
CA ALA A 21 23.93 -1.02 21.29
C ALA A 21 25.28 -0.29 21.32
N GLU A 22 25.35 0.95 20.79
CA GLU A 22 26.55 1.80 20.86
C GLU A 22 26.94 2.14 22.31
N ARG A 23 25.97 2.15 23.24
CA ARG A 23 26.22 2.31 24.69
C ARG A 23 26.55 1.00 25.41
N GLY A 24 26.74 -0.11 24.68
CA GLY A 24 27.05 -1.43 25.23
C GLY A 24 25.92 -2.07 26.05
N ARG A 25 24.67 -1.59 25.91
CA ARG A 25 23.50 -2.08 26.67
C ARG A 25 22.70 -3.15 25.95
N VAL A 26 23.08 -3.51 24.72
CA VAL A 26 22.36 -4.47 23.87
C VAL A 26 23.37 -5.47 23.32
N GLY A 27 23.05 -6.77 23.40
CA GLY A 27 23.85 -7.83 22.80
C GLY A 27 23.80 -7.79 21.28
N MET A 28 24.88 -8.24 20.63
CA MET A 28 24.88 -8.48 19.20
C MET A 28 24.45 -9.92 18.92
N ASN A 29 23.53 -10.11 17.98
CA ASN A 29 23.21 -11.41 17.40
C ASN A 29 23.94 -11.49 16.04
N GLY A 30 25.17 -11.99 16.05
CA GLY A 30 26.06 -11.91 14.89
C GLY A 30 26.50 -10.47 14.62
N GLU A 31 26.25 -9.97 13.42
CA GLU A 31 26.59 -8.59 13.01
C GLU A 31 25.46 -7.59 13.31
N LEU A 32 24.26 -8.09 13.60
CA LEU A 32 23.08 -7.27 13.91
C LEU A 32 22.84 -7.17 15.41
N PRO A 33 22.38 -6.02 15.93
CA PRO A 33 21.88 -5.93 17.29
C PRO A 33 20.70 -6.88 17.50
N ASP A 34 20.63 -7.49 18.68
CA ASP A 34 19.56 -8.44 19.01
C ASP A 34 18.17 -7.76 19.04
N VAL A 35 17.23 -8.33 18.29
CA VAL A 35 15.85 -7.85 18.17
C VAL A 35 15.07 -8.07 19.47
N ALA A 36 15.42 -9.09 20.28
CA ALA A 36 14.79 -9.29 21.59
C ALA A 36 15.15 -8.18 22.60
N SER A 37 16.22 -7.43 22.33
CA SER A 37 16.67 -6.29 23.13
C SER A 37 15.99 -4.95 22.76
N LEU A 38 14.94 -4.98 21.93
CA LEU A 38 14.10 -3.82 21.61
C LEU A 38 13.46 -3.25 22.89
N ARG A 39 13.36 -1.91 22.97
CA ARG A 39 12.63 -1.24 24.07
C ARG A 39 11.14 -1.59 24.04
N ILE A 40 10.58 -1.75 22.86
CA ILE A 40 9.19 -2.17 22.67
C ILE A 40 9.15 -3.69 22.69
N PRO A 41 8.39 -4.33 23.59
CA PRO A 41 8.29 -5.78 23.62
C PRO A 41 7.76 -6.31 22.28
N VAL A 42 8.46 -7.28 21.68
CA VAL A 42 8.04 -7.91 20.42
C VAL A 42 6.65 -8.54 20.57
N ARG A 43 6.33 -9.11 21.73
CA ARG A 43 5.00 -9.64 22.07
C ARG A 43 3.88 -8.61 21.87
N TYR A 44 4.13 -7.34 22.17
CA TYR A 44 3.13 -6.28 21.98
C TYR A 44 2.80 -6.08 20.49
N LEU A 45 3.84 -6.02 19.65
CA LEU A 45 3.67 -5.90 18.19
C LEU A 45 3.02 -7.15 17.59
N ALA A 46 3.41 -8.34 18.08
CA ALA A 46 2.83 -9.60 17.64
C ALA A 46 1.32 -9.67 17.92
N ASN A 47 0.90 -9.24 19.12
CA ASN A 47 -0.52 -9.18 19.47
C ASN A 47 -1.33 -8.21 18.59
N MET A 48 -0.69 -7.16 18.07
CA MET A 48 -1.34 -6.15 17.23
C MET A 48 -1.39 -6.54 15.74
N LEU A 49 -0.35 -7.19 15.23
CA LEU A 49 -0.15 -7.36 13.78
C LEU A 49 -0.34 -8.81 13.32
N THR A 50 -0.08 -9.79 14.18
CA THR A 50 0.09 -11.20 13.78
C THR A 50 -0.60 -12.16 14.75
N ALA A 51 -1.63 -11.69 15.47
CA ALA A 51 -2.43 -12.47 16.41
C ALA A 51 -1.61 -13.17 17.52
N GLY A 52 -0.48 -12.57 17.91
CA GLY A 52 0.41 -13.07 18.96
C GLY A 52 1.60 -13.91 18.46
N ASP A 53 1.74 -14.13 17.15
CA ASP A 53 2.91 -14.80 16.56
C ASP A 53 4.09 -13.82 16.38
N GLU A 54 5.16 -14.04 17.13
CA GLU A 54 6.33 -13.15 17.12
C GLU A 54 7.25 -13.37 15.91
N ALA A 55 7.29 -14.57 15.34
CA ALA A 55 8.22 -14.93 14.26
C ALA A 55 8.16 -14.01 13.02
N PRO A 56 6.96 -13.69 12.46
CA PRO A 56 6.86 -12.75 11.34
C PRO A 56 7.31 -11.32 11.70
N VAL A 57 7.06 -10.88 12.93
CA VAL A 57 7.44 -9.54 13.40
C VAL A 57 8.96 -9.45 13.54
N ILE A 58 9.60 -10.44 14.17
CA ILE A 58 11.06 -10.52 14.31
C ILE A 58 11.72 -10.49 12.93
N ARG A 59 11.23 -11.33 12.00
CA ARG A 59 11.74 -11.39 10.63
C ARG A 59 11.67 -10.04 9.91
N ALA A 60 10.57 -9.30 10.07
CA ALA A 60 10.43 -7.98 9.46
C ALA A 60 11.44 -6.97 10.04
N LEU A 61 11.63 -7.00 11.37
CA LEU A 61 12.57 -6.13 12.09
C LEU A 61 14.02 -6.44 11.71
N GLU A 62 14.41 -7.72 11.67
CA GLU A 62 15.75 -8.17 11.25
C GLU A 62 16.08 -7.69 9.83
N ARG A 63 15.14 -7.83 8.89
CA ARG A 63 15.32 -7.37 7.50
C ARG A 63 15.53 -5.86 7.39
N MET A 64 14.76 -5.07 8.13
CA MET A 64 14.94 -3.61 8.14
C MET A 64 16.28 -3.20 8.79
N MET A 65 16.70 -3.90 9.84
CA MET A 65 18.01 -3.65 10.46
C MET A 65 19.15 -4.06 9.54
N ALA A 66 19.05 -5.19 8.86
CA ALA A 66 20.01 -5.67 7.87
C ALA A 66 20.22 -4.68 6.73
N MET A 67 19.13 -4.22 6.10
CA MET A 67 19.19 -3.20 5.06
C MET A 67 19.89 -1.94 5.57
N ARG A 68 19.58 -1.48 6.78
CA ARG A 68 20.18 -0.27 7.36
C ARG A 68 21.68 -0.43 7.66
N ALA A 69 22.08 -1.57 8.21
CA ALA A 69 23.48 -1.87 8.50
C ALA A 69 24.31 -2.02 7.20
N TRP A 70 23.80 -2.78 6.22
CA TRP A 70 24.43 -2.92 4.90
C TRP A 70 24.60 -1.57 4.20
N ARG A 71 23.55 -0.73 4.19
CA ARG A 71 23.62 0.59 3.54
C ARG A 71 24.58 1.54 4.26
N ARG A 72 24.71 1.44 5.58
CA ARG A 72 25.71 2.18 6.36
C ARG A 72 27.12 1.76 5.97
N ALA A 73 27.42 0.47 5.97
CA ALA A 73 28.75 -0.04 5.59
C ALA A 73 29.14 0.41 4.17
N LYS A 74 28.20 0.32 3.22
CA LYS A 74 28.42 0.75 1.84
C LYS A 74 28.67 2.26 1.70
N ASN A 75 27.90 3.09 2.42
CA ASN A 75 27.98 4.55 2.30
C ASN A 75 29.09 5.19 3.16
N VAL A 76 29.39 4.63 4.32
CA VAL A 76 30.33 5.21 5.30
C VAL A 76 31.71 4.58 5.16
N ASP A 77 31.77 3.25 5.19
CA ASP A 77 33.03 2.50 5.21
C ASP A 77 33.50 2.11 3.80
N GLY A 78 32.63 2.25 2.80
CA GLY A 78 32.92 1.89 1.40
C GLY A 78 33.02 0.39 1.17
N VAL A 79 32.52 -0.44 2.10
CA VAL A 79 32.61 -1.91 2.06
C VAL A 79 31.22 -2.48 1.86
N GLU A 80 31.11 -3.49 0.99
CA GLU A 80 29.87 -4.27 0.83
C GLU A 80 29.87 -5.46 1.81
N ASP A 81 29.24 -5.27 2.96
CA ASP A 81 29.10 -6.32 3.97
C ASP A 81 27.87 -7.20 3.69
N LEU A 82 28.08 -8.30 2.97
CA LEU A 82 27.01 -9.20 2.53
C LEU A 82 26.49 -10.12 3.64
N LYS A 83 27.27 -10.34 4.71
CA LYS A 83 26.94 -11.26 5.79
C LYS A 83 25.68 -10.82 6.55
N VAL A 84 25.53 -9.51 6.74
CA VAL A 84 24.33 -8.90 7.33
C VAL A 84 23.06 -9.23 6.54
N LEU A 85 23.15 -9.25 5.20
CA LEU A 85 22.02 -9.58 4.32
C LEU A 85 21.73 -11.09 4.32
N GLU A 86 22.77 -11.92 4.30
CA GLU A 86 22.66 -13.37 4.39
C GLU A 86 21.96 -13.81 5.69
N GLN A 87 22.33 -13.17 6.82
CA GLN A 87 21.70 -13.42 8.12
C GLN A 87 20.18 -13.16 8.11
N ALA A 88 19.73 -12.12 7.39
CA ALA A 88 18.31 -11.78 7.26
C ALA A 88 17.60 -12.50 6.09
N GLY A 89 18.33 -13.35 5.34
CA GLY A 89 17.84 -14.06 4.16
C GLY A 89 17.40 -13.11 3.04
N LEU A 90 18.16 -12.04 2.81
CA LEU A 90 17.95 -11.05 1.75
C LEU A 90 19.06 -11.15 0.70
N SER A 91 18.68 -11.02 -0.57
CA SER A 91 19.63 -10.76 -1.65
C SER A 91 19.96 -9.27 -1.74
N VAL A 92 21.09 -8.94 -2.39
CA VAL A 92 21.48 -7.55 -2.66
C VAL A 92 20.40 -6.81 -3.45
N ALA A 93 19.84 -7.43 -4.48
CA ALA A 93 18.76 -6.83 -5.29
C ALA A 93 17.52 -6.50 -4.44
N GLN A 94 17.11 -7.41 -3.54
CA GLN A 94 16.01 -7.14 -2.62
C GLN A 94 16.32 -6.00 -1.65
N ALA A 95 17.55 -5.93 -1.13
CA ALA A 95 17.95 -4.84 -0.25
C ALA A 95 17.98 -3.48 -0.97
N GLU A 96 18.37 -3.45 -2.25
CA GLU A 96 18.34 -2.25 -3.10
C GLU A 96 16.91 -1.82 -3.42
N ASP A 97 16.02 -2.75 -3.76
CA ASP A 97 14.60 -2.46 -3.96
C ASP A 97 13.95 -1.94 -2.68
N MET A 98 14.21 -2.60 -1.54
CA MET A 98 13.75 -2.12 -0.24
C MET A 98 14.24 -0.70 0.03
N TYR A 99 15.51 -0.39 -0.26
CA TYR A 99 16.04 0.97 -0.10
C TYR A 99 15.37 1.98 -1.03
N ARG A 100 15.12 1.60 -2.30
CA ARG A 100 14.38 2.43 -3.26
C ARG A 100 12.98 2.76 -2.76
N TYR A 101 12.20 1.76 -2.36
CA TYR A 101 10.81 1.95 -1.96
C TYR A 101 10.63 2.54 -0.56
N LEU A 102 11.51 2.23 0.39
CA LEU A 102 11.37 2.67 1.79
C LEU A 102 12.14 3.96 2.10
N ALA A 103 13.32 4.16 1.53
CA ALA A 103 14.19 5.29 1.87
C ALA A 103 14.13 6.43 0.85
N ILE A 104 14.23 6.13 -0.45
CA ILE A 104 14.10 7.15 -1.51
C ILE A 104 12.62 7.53 -1.66
N ALA A 105 11.75 6.53 -1.82
CA ALA A 105 10.31 6.66 -1.79
C ALA A 105 9.77 7.75 -2.74
N ASN A 106 10.16 7.66 -4.02
CA ASN A 106 9.66 8.55 -5.06
C ASN A 106 8.12 8.49 -5.16
N TYR A 107 7.50 9.55 -5.69
CA TYR A 107 6.03 9.65 -5.73
C TYR A 107 5.39 8.53 -6.57
N GLU A 108 5.95 8.26 -7.74
CA GLU A 108 5.52 7.22 -8.67
C GLU A 108 5.67 5.80 -8.09
N ASP A 109 6.63 5.61 -7.19
CA ASP A 109 6.90 4.33 -6.53
C ASP A 109 6.01 4.12 -5.29
N ARG A 110 5.51 5.20 -4.68
CA ARG A 110 4.63 5.14 -3.50
C ARG A 110 3.18 4.84 -3.84
N PHE A 111 2.69 5.34 -4.98
CA PHE A 111 1.28 5.29 -5.33
C PHE A 111 1.08 4.69 -6.72
N VAL A 112 0.83 3.38 -6.76
CA VAL A 112 0.42 2.67 -7.98
C VAL A 112 -1.10 2.44 -7.93
N ILE A 113 -1.86 3.52 -8.13
CA ILE A 113 -3.32 3.49 -8.12
C ILE A 113 -3.82 3.57 -9.57
N PRO A 114 -4.30 2.47 -10.17
CA PRO A 114 -4.83 2.49 -11.53
C PRO A 114 -6.19 3.22 -11.59
N THR A 115 -6.57 3.64 -12.80
CA THR A 115 -7.90 4.18 -13.04
C THR A 115 -8.96 3.11 -12.81
N ALA A 116 -10.04 3.46 -12.11
CA ALA A 116 -11.16 2.55 -11.83
C ALA A 116 -12.04 2.23 -13.07
N HIS A 117 -11.69 2.77 -14.24
CA HIS A 117 -12.38 2.58 -15.51
C HIS A 117 -13.92 2.68 -15.42
N ARG A 118 -14.41 3.82 -14.90
CA ARG A 118 -15.85 4.07 -14.70
C ARG A 118 -16.66 4.03 -16.00
N GLU A 119 -16.01 4.22 -17.14
CA GLU A 119 -16.60 4.18 -18.48
C GLU A 119 -17.20 2.84 -18.90
N TYR A 120 -16.86 1.73 -18.23
CA TYR A 120 -17.45 0.43 -18.55
C TYR A 120 -18.80 0.18 -17.87
N ALA A 121 -19.06 0.86 -16.74
CA ALA A 121 -20.25 0.64 -15.94
C ALA A 121 -21.37 1.64 -16.27
N ASP A 122 -21.00 2.89 -16.54
CA ASP A 122 -21.94 4.00 -16.69
C ASP A 122 -21.80 4.71 -18.07
N ASP A 123 -22.83 5.45 -18.49
CA ASP A 123 -22.71 6.38 -19.62
C ASP A 123 -21.79 7.55 -19.22
N ALA A 124 -20.50 7.38 -19.47
CA ALA A 124 -19.47 8.37 -19.15
C ALA A 124 -19.73 9.74 -19.79
N PHE A 125 -20.39 9.80 -20.96
CA PHE A 125 -20.65 11.07 -21.65
C PHE A 125 -21.82 11.81 -21.00
N GLY A 126 -22.89 11.09 -20.68
CA GLY A 126 -24.02 11.60 -19.93
C GLY A 126 -23.66 12.05 -18.51
N GLU A 127 -22.88 11.24 -17.78
CA GLU A 127 -22.39 11.59 -16.44
C GLU A 127 -21.47 12.80 -16.44
N ARG A 128 -20.54 12.90 -17.41
CA ARG A 128 -19.63 14.04 -17.52
C ARG A 128 -20.37 15.37 -17.71
N GLY A 129 -21.50 15.37 -18.43
CA GLY A 129 -22.28 16.56 -18.73
C GLY A 129 -23.34 16.91 -17.68
N GLY A 130 -23.88 15.91 -16.99
CA GLY A 130 -25.00 16.09 -16.07
C GLY A 130 -24.66 15.98 -14.59
N CYS A 131 -23.56 15.30 -14.23
CA CYS A 131 -23.28 15.04 -12.83
C CYS A 131 -22.56 16.20 -12.13
N GLY A 132 -23.03 16.56 -10.93
CA GLY A 132 -22.60 17.74 -10.16
C GLY A 132 -23.66 18.83 -10.03
N PHE A 133 -24.74 18.79 -10.82
CA PHE A 133 -25.90 19.67 -10.69
C PHE A 133 -26.97 19.05 -9.77
N THR A 134 -26.91 19.37 -8.48
CA THR A 134 -27.78 18.79 -7.44
C THR A 134 -29.11 19.53 -7.24
N PHE A 135 -29.81 19.87 -8.34
CA PHE A 135 -31.15 20.46 -8.29
C PHE A 135 -32.28 19.41 -8.10
N GLY A 136 -31.99 18.27 -7.44
CA GLY A 136 -32.86 17.09 -7.28
C GLY A 136 -32.05 15.78 -7.19
N ASN A 137 -32.64 14.62 -7.53
CA ASN A 137 -31.97 13.31 -7.69
C ASN A 137 -31.03 13.27 -8.92
N GLY A 138 -30.17 14.29 -9.08
CA GLY A 138 -29.42 14.58 -10.31
C GLY A 138 -28.48 13.45 -10.77
N CYS A 139 -27.72 12.85 -9.86
CA CYS A 139 -26.85 11.68 -10.15
C CYS A 139 -27.15 10.45 -9.28
N SER A 140 -28.14 10.53 -8.39
CA SER A 140 -28.39 9.51 -7.38
C SER A 140 -29.62 8.70 -7.71
N GLY A 141 -29.48 7.37 -7.67
CA GLY A 141 -30.58 6.44 -7.87
C GLY A 141 -30.74 5.97 -9.31
N ASP A 142 -31.22 4.73 -9.43
CA ASP A 142 -31.47 4.03 -10.69
C ASP A 142 -32.96 3.99 -11.05
N SER A 143 -33.78 4.74 -10.31
CA SER A 143 -35.22 4.81 -10.53
C SER A 143 -35.50 5.71 -11.75
N PRO A 144 -36.18 5.19 -12.79
CA PRO A 144 -36.43 5.94 -14.03
C PRO A 144 -37.49 7.03 -13.86
N ALA A 145 -38.24 7.05 -12.75
CA ALA A 145 -39.30 8.01 -12.48
C ALA A 145 -39.11 8.66 -11.10
N ASP A 146 -39.14 9.99 -11.07
CA ASP A 146 -39.30 10.77 -9.86
C ASP A 146 -40.79 11.02 -9.60
N LEU A 147 -41.22 11.11 -8.34
CA LEU A 147 -42.62 11.38 -7.97
C LEU A 147 -43.11 12.73 -8.51
N PHE A 148 -42.17 13.62 -8.82
CA PHE A 148 -42.43 14.95 -9.38
C PHE A 148 -42.28 15.02 -10.90
N GLY A 149 -42.06 13.88 -11.59
CA GLY A 149 -41.92 13.84 -13.05
C GLY A 149 -40.64 14.50 -13.59
N ALA A 150 -39.68 14.79 -12.70
CA ALA A 150 -38.38 15.33 -13.09
C ALA A 150 -37.57 14.28 -13.90
N ARG A 151 -36.80 14.75 -14.88
CA ARG A 151 -35.93 13.91 -15.73
C ARG A 151 -34.51 13.86 -15.17
N LYS A 152 -33.80 12.76 -15.42
CA LYS A 152 -32.39 12.62 -15.05
C LYS A 152 -31.53 13.55 -15.91
N ILE A 153 -30.70 14.35 -15.24
CA ILE A 153 -29.86 15.37 -15.89
C ILE A 153 -28.69 14.73 -16.65
N THR A 154 -28.30 13.51 -16.26
CA THR A 154 -27.20 12.75 -16.87
C THR A 154 -27.60 11.96 -18.12
N SER A 155 -28.86 11.96 -18.55
CA SER A 155 -29.31 11.22 -19.74
C SER A 155 -29.65 12.15 -20.91
N TYR A 156 -29.26 11.76 -22.12
CA TYR A 156 -29.65 12.48 -23.34
C TYR A 156 -31.14 12.28 -23.64
N SER A 157 -31.90 13.38 -23.71
CA SER A 157 -33.33 13.36 -24.06
C SER A 157 -33.57 13.28 -25.57
N VAL A 158 -32.60 13.73 -26.36
CA VAL A 158 -32.59 13.62 -27.81
C VAL A 158 -31.30 12.88 -28.18
N PRO A 159 -31.38 11.69 -28.79
CA PRO A 159 -30.19 10.97 -29.19
C PRO A 159 -29.44 11.80 -30.25
N PRO A 160 -28.14 12.02 -30.09
CA PRO A 160 -27.36 12.65 -31.14
C PRO A 160 -27.41 11.76 -32.39
N ASN A 161 -27.59 12.37 -33.56
CA ASN A 161 -27.76 11.72 -34.87
C ASN A 161 -26.56 10.88 -35.36
N ARG A 162 -25.62 10.51 -34.48
CA ARG A 162 -24.33 9.88 -34.79
C ARG A 162 -24.09 8.55 -34.06
N GLN A 163 -25.05 8.06 -33.26
CA GLN A 163 -24.89 6.81 -32.51
C GLN A 163 -25.97 5.78 -32.88
N GLU A 164 -26.01 5.37 -34.14
CA GLU A 164 -26.53 4.03 -34.43
C GLU A 164 -25.40 3.05 -34.14
N LYS A 165 -25.49 2.33 -33.01
CA LYS A 165 -24.76 1.07 -32.88
C LYS A 165 -25.50 0.08 -33.77
N GLU A 166 -24.86 -0.39 -34.84
CA GLU A 166 -25.28 -1.60 -35.51
C GLU A 166 -25.27 -2.75 -34.48
N GLU A 167 -26.43 -3.12 -33.97
CA GLU A 167 -26.63 -4.45 -33.39
C GLU A 167 -26.46 -5.46 -34.52
N LYS A 168 -25.24 -6.01 -34.64
CA LYS A 168 -25.07 -7.28 -35.36
C LYS A 168 -25.76 -8.37 -34.54
N VAL A 169 -27.00 -8.68 -34.91
CA VAL A 169 -27.67 -9.92 -34.58
C VAL A 169 -26.82 -11.06 -35.16
N VAL A 170 -26.07 -11.74 -34.30
CA VAL A 170 -25.42 -13.00 -34.65
C VAL A 170 -26.46 -14.10 -34.44
N SER A 171 -27.10 -14.50 -35.54
CA SER A 171 -27.83 -15.76 -35.70
C SER A 171 -26.86 -16.91 -35.95
#